data_AF-A0A941EAG7-F1
#
_entry.id   AF-A0A941EAG7-F1
#
_cell.length_a   1.000
_cell.length_b   1.000
_cell.length_c   1.000
_cell.angle_alpha   90.00
_cell.angle_beta   90.00
_cell.angle_gamma   90.00
#
_symmetry.space_group_name_H-M   'P 1'
#
loop_
_entity.id
_entity.type
_entity.pdbx_description
1 polymer ?
#
loop_
_entity_poly.entity_id
_entity_poly.type
_entity_poly.pdbx_seq_one_letter_code
_entity_poly.pdbx_strand_id
1 'polypeptide(L)'
;MHAVYPLVLGALLFAIGLYGVLARRNAIAVLMAIELLLNAVTLNLVSFSAILRDRYGMGQIFTLFIITIAAAETGLGLAIVLLVYRQRATADLGEQRALAEPVEPVTADELSPRNVEAEVAR
;
A
#
# COMPACT_ATOMS: atom_id res chain seq x y z
N MET A 1 -17.41 0.99 -30.19
CA MET A 1 -16.35 0.15 -29.57
C MET A 1 -16.83 -0.28 -28.20
N HIS A 2 -16.68 -1.54 -27.83
CA HIS A 2 -17.20 -2.07 -26.55
C HIS A 2 -16.41 -1.49 -25.37
N ALA A 3 -16.88 -0.37 -24.83
CA ALA A 3 -16.21 0.37 -23.75
C ALA A 3 -16.26 -0.34 -22.38
N VAL A 4 -16.95 -1.48 -22.28
CA VAL A 4 -17.05 -2.29 -21.06
C VAL A 4 -15.79 -3.12 -20.81
N TYR A 5 -15.11 -3.59 -21.86
CA TYR A 5 -13.90 -4.42 -21.70
C TYR A 5 -12.77 -3.75 -20.90
N PRO A 6 -12.40 -2.48 -21.16
CA PRO A 6 -11.31 -1.86 -20.39
C PRO A 6 -11.70 -1.59 -18.93
N LEU A 7 -13.00 -1.41 -18.62
CA LEU A 7 -13.47 -1.31 -17.22
C LEU A 7 -13.35 -2.64 -16.48
N VAL A 8 -13.73 -3.75 -17.14
CA VAL A 8 -13.57 -5.09 -16.56
C VAL A 8 -12.09 -5.42 -16.39
N LEU A 9 -11.26 -5.10 -17.39
CA LEU A 9 -9.82 -5.26 -17.30
C LEU A 9 -9.24 -4.43 -16.14
N GLY A 10 -9.61 -3.16 -16.01
CA GLY A 10 -9.18 -2.31 -14.90
C GLY A 10 -9.62 -2.86 -13.55
N ALA A 11 -10.85 -3.34 -13.41
CA ALA A 11 -11.31 -3.99 -12.18
C ALA A 11 -10.51 -5.27 -11.84
N LEU A 12 -10.19 -6.09 -12.84
CA LEU A 12 -9.36 -7.29 -12.66
C LEU A 12 -7.93 -6.94 -12.25
N LEU A 13 -7.29 -5.98 -12.93
CA LEU A 13 -5.94 -5.51 -12.59
C LEU A 13 -5.91 -4.90 -11.19
N PHE A 14 -6.95 -4.16 -10.80
CA PHE A 14 -7.08 -3.63 -9.45
C PHE A 14 -7.17 -4.75 -8.40
N ALA A 15 -7.98 -5.78 -8.64
CA ALA A 15 -8.08 -6.92 -7.73
C ALA A 15 -6.75 -7.69 -7.61
N ILE A 16 -6.03 -7.88 -8.72
CA ILE A 16 -4.71 -8.52 -8.72
C ILE A 16 -3.69 -7.67 -7.97
N GLY A 17 -3.67 -6.36 -8.20
CA GLY A 17 -2.81 -5.43 -7.47
C GLY A 17 -3.11 -5.44 -5.97
N LEU A 18 -4.39 -5.40 -5.60
CA LEU A 18 -4.82 -5.45 -4.20
C LEU A 18 -4.39 -6.75 -3.52
N TYR A 19 -4.61 -7.88 -4.19
CA TYR A 19 -4.12 -9.17 -3.73
C TYR A 19 -2.59 -9.17 -3.59
N GLY A 20 -1.87 -8.60 -4.55
CA GLY A 20 -0.42 -8.47 -4.50
C GLY A 20 0.06 -7.66 -3.28
N VAL A 21 -0.58 -6.55 -2.97
CA VAL A 21 -0.24 -5.73 -1.79
C VAL A 21 -0.43 -6.52 -0.49
N LEU A 22 -1.51 -7.31 -0.39
CA LEU A 22 -1.83 -8.05 0.83
C LEU A 22 -1.04 -9.36 0.99
N ALA A 23 -0.69 -10.03 -0.12
CA ALA A 23 -0.12 -11.37 -0.09
C ALA A 23 1.42 -11.40 -0.15
N ARG A 24 2.06 -10.32 -0.61
CA ARG A 24 3.52 -10.29 -0.82
C ARG A 24 4.25 -9.86 0.44
N ARG A 25 5.33 -10.59 0.77
CA ARG A 25 6.26 -10.26 1.86
C ARG A 25 7.47 -9.45 1.43
N ASN A 26 7.90 -9.59 0.17
CA ASN A 26 9.00 -8.82 -0.38
C ASN A 26 8.53 -7.37 -0.64
N ALA A 27 9.20 -6.40 -0.04
CA ALA A 27 8.89 -4.98 -0.17
C ALA A 27 8.87 -4.51 -1.65
N ILE A 28 9.78 -5.00 -2.50
CA ILE A 28 9.79 -4.67 -3.93
C ILE A 28 8.54 -5.23 -4.62
N ALA A 29 8.12 -6.44 -4.26
CA ALA A 29 6.93 -7.05 -4.83
C ALA A 29 5.64 -6.32 -4.39
N VAL A 30 5.64 -5.76 -3.17
CA VAL A 30 4.56 -4.89 -2.71
C VAL A 30 4.53 -3.58 -3.50
N LEU A 31 5.68 -2.91 -3.69
CA LEU A 31 5.76 -1.69 -4.52
C LEU A 31 5.24 -1.93 -5.94
N MET A 32 5.65 -3.03 -6.58
CA MET A 32 5.14 -3.42 -7.90
C MET A 32 3.62 -3.65 -7.91
N ALA A 33 3.05 -4.17 -6.83
CA ALA A 33 1.61 -4.37 -6.70
C ALA A 33 0.85 -3.05 -6.51
N ILE A 34 1.44 -2.07 -5.81
CA ILE A 34 0.92 -0.70 -5.69
C ILE A 34 0.92 0.00 -7.06
N GLU A 35 2.00 -0.12 -7.83
CA GLU A 35 2.06 0.42 -9.19
C GLU A 35 0.99 -0.19 -10.11
N LEU A 36 0.74 -1.49 -9.96
CA LEU A 36 -0.33 -2.18 -10.69
C LEU A 36 -1.73 -1.65 -10.29
N LEU A 37 -1.96 -1.37 -9.01
CA LEU A 37 -3.19 -0.73 -8.52
C LEU A 37 -3.39 0.66 -9.14
N LEU A 38 -2.35 1.50 -9.11
CA LEU A 38 -2.40 2.86 -9.67
C LEU A 38 -2.65 2.82 -11.18
N ASN A 39 -2.02 1.89 -11.91
CA ASN A 39 -2.28 1.70 -13.34
C ASN A 39 -3.70 1.18 -13.65
N ALA A 40 -4.28 0.37 -12.77
CA ALA A 40 -5.67 -0.05 -12.92
C ALA A 40 -6.64 1.13 -12.74
N VAL A 41 -6.36 2.02 -11.78
CA VAL A 41 -7.14 3.24 -11.57
C VAL A 41 -7.04 4.19 -12.78
N THR A 42 -5.84 4.40 -13.34
CA THR A 42 -5.68 5.25 -14.53
C THR A 42 -6.39 4.69 -15.76
N LEU A 43 -6.32 3.37 -15.98
CA LEU A 43 -7.06 2.71 -17.07
C LEU A 43 -8.57 2.92 -16.92
N ASN A 44 -9.11 2.76 -15.71
CA ASN A 44 -10.53 3.02 -15.43
C ASN A 44 -10.88 4.48 -15.67
N LEU A 45 -10.03 5.42 -15.27
CA LEU A 45 -10.27 6.86 -15.42
C LEU A 45 -10.34 7.29 -16.89
N VAL A 46 -9.42 6.81 -17.72
CA VAL A 46 -9.44 7.04 -19.18
C VAL A 46 -10.69 6.40 -19.80
N SER A 47 -11.05 5.19 -19.37
CA SER A 47 -12.24 4.49 -19.86
C SER A 47 -13.53 5.22 -19.53
N PHE A 48 -13.68 5.72 -18.30
CA PHE A 48 -14.82 6.53 -17.89
C PHE A 48 -14.88 7.86 -18.63
N SER A 49 -13.73 8.53 -18.83
CA SER A 49 -13.65 9.76 -19.62
C SER A 49 -14.20 9.54 -21.04
N ALA A 50 -13.85 8.41 -21.67
CA ALA A 50 -14.34 8.03 -22.99
C ALA A 50 -15.85 7.69 -23.00
N ILE A 51 -16.34 6.93 -22.01
CA ILE A 51 -17.75 6.52 -21.91
C ILE A 51 -18.67 7.71 -21.65
N LEU A 52 -18.29 8.57 -20.72
CA LEU A 52 -19.07 9.73 -20.31
C LEU A 52 -18.96 10.91 -21.29
N ARG A 53 -18.15 10.77 -22.35
CA ARG A 53 -17.88 11.82 -23.35
C ARG A 53 -17.46 13.12 -22.67
N ASP A 54 -16.50 12.99 -21.76
CA ASP A 54 -15.97 14.08 -20.94
C ASP A 54 -15.46 15.21 -21.84
N ARG A 55 -16.23 16.31 -21.89
CA ARG A 55 -15.94 17.46 -22.76
C ARG A 55 -14.74 18.27 -22.29
N TYR A 56 -14.42 18.20 -21.00
CA TYR A 56 -13.34 18.97 -20.39
C TYR A 56 -12.05 18.15 -20.27
N GLY A 57 -12.10 16.84 -20.57
CA GLY A 57 -10.93 15.96 -20.51
C GLY A 57 -10.38 15.76 -19.10
N MET A 58 -11.20 15.99 -18.07
CA MET A 58 -10.79 15.88 -16.67
C MET A 58 -10.24 14.49 -16.35
N GLY A 59 -10.84 13.42 -16.88
CA GLY A 59 -10.34 12.06 -16.65
C GLY A 59 -8.94 11.81 -17.24
N GLN A 60 -8.61 12.46 -18.36
CA GLN A 60 -7.27 12.41 -18.94
C GLN A 60 -6.27 13.26 -18.15
N ILE A 61 -6.68 14.45 -17.69
CA ILE A 61 -5.84 15.31 -16.85
C ILE A 61 -5.46 14.61 -15.55
N PHE A 62 -6.45 14.04 -14.83
CA PHE A 62 -6.18 13.27 -13.62
C PHE A 62 -5.28 12.06 -13.88
N THR A 63 -5.42 11.40 -15.03
CA THR A 63 -4.54 10.28 -15.41
C THR A 63 -3.08 10.71 -15.48
N LEU A 64 -2.78 11.88 -16.06
CA LEU A 64 -1.41 12.41 -16.13
C LEU A 64 -0.84 12.74 -14.73
N PHE A 65 -1.66 13.30 -13.85
CA PHE A 65 -1.25 13.53 -12.46
C PHE A 65 -0.94 12.22 -11.74
N ILE A 66 -1.78 11.19 -11.88
CA ILE A 66 -1.55 9.88 -11.25
C ILE A 66 -0.25 9.25 -11.78
N ILE A 67 0.01 9.29 -13.09
CA ILE A 67 1.27 8.77 -13.66
C ILE A 67 2.48 9.50 -13.07
N THR A 68 2.39 10.82 -12.90
CA THR A 68 3.49 11.63 -12.37
C THR A 68 3.73 11.33 -10.89
N ILE A 69 2.66 11.18 -10.11
CA ILE A 69 2.72 10.82 -8.69
C ILE A 69 3.27 9.39 -8.53
N ALA A 70 2.81 8.44 -9.34
CA ALA A 70 3.30 7.06 -9.34
C ALA A 70 4.81 6.99 -9.65
N ALA A 71 5.27 7.74 -10.65
CA ALA A 71 6.70 7.83 -10.95
C ALA A 71 7.53 8.38 -9.77
N ALA A 72 7.01 9.40 -9.08
CA ALA A 72 7.65 9.96 -7.90
C ALA A 72 7.64 8.96 -6.72
N GLU A 73 6.52 8.26 -6.50
CA GLU A 73 6.35 7.26 -5.45
C GLU A 73 7.29 6.07 -5.64
N THR A 74 7.37 5.49 -6.84
CA THR A 74 8.31 4.39 -7.13
C THR A 74 9.75 4.80 -6.87
N GLY A 75 10.14 6.03 -7.25
CA GLY A 75 11.47 6.55 -6.95
C GLY A 75 11.76 6.61 -5.45
N LEU A 76 10.81 7.16 -4.67
CA LEU A 76 10.90 7.24 -3.21
C LEU A 76 10.88 5.85 -2.56
N GLY A 77 9.96 4.98 -2.98
CA GLY A 77 9.77 3.64 -2.45
C GLY A 77 10.99 2.77 -2.66
N LEU A 78 11.56 2.75 -3.87
CA LEU A 78 12.80 2.03 -4.13
C LEU A 78 13.98 2.58 -3.34
N ALA A 79 14.10 3.90 -3.18
CA ALA A 79 15.15 4.49 -2.36
C ALA A 79 15.08 4.02 -0.90
N ILE A 80 13.88 3.98 -0.32
CA ILE A 80 13.64 3.48 1.03
C ILE A 80 13.98 1.98 1.12
N VAL A 81 13.49 1.17 0.17
CA VAL A 81 13.77 -0.28 0.16
C VAL A 81 15.26 -0.56 0.05
N LEU A 82 15.99 0.17 -0.80
CA LEU A 82 17.43 0.03 -0.94
C LEU A 82 18.18 0.46 0.33
N LEU A 83 17.74 1.53 1.01
CA LEU A 83 18.33 1.94 2.28
C LEU A 83 18.19 0.85 3.33
N VAL A 84 17.00 0.26 3.46
CA VAL A 84 16.74 -0.84 4.40
C VAL A 84 17.56 -2.08 4.02
N TYR A 85 17.59 -2.43 2.73
CA TYR A 85 18.36 -3.56 2.24
C TYR A 85 19.87 -3.40 2.52
N ARG A 86 20.41 -2.19 2.40
CA ARG A 86 21.83 -1.93 2.74
C ARG A 86 22.14 -2.12 4.22
N GLN A 87 21.17 -1.91 5.11
CA GLN A 87 21.36 -2.06 6.55
C GLN A 87 21.10 -3.48 7.04
N ARG A 88 20.18 -4.21 6.40
CA ARG A 88 19.71 -5.51 6.91
C ARG A 88 19.91 -6.68 5.94
N ALA A 89 20.43 -6.44 4.74
CA ALA A 89 20.64 -7.43 3.67
C ALA A 89 19.37 -8.22 3.26
N THR A 90 18.19 -7.72 3.64
CA THR A 90 16.88 -8.35 3.42
C THR A 90 15.86 -7.27 3.06
N ALA A 91 14.92 -7.63 2.17
CA ALA A 91 13.77 -6.81 1.80
C ALA A 91 12.44 -7.49 2.22
N ASP A 92 12.50 -8.46 3.13
CA ASP A 92 11.31 -9.11 3.70
C ASP A 92 10.67 -8.19 4.75
N LEU A 93 9.41 -7.81 4.52
CA LEU A 93 8.61 -6.99 5.43
C LEU A 93 8.24 -7.74 6.72
N GLY A 94 8.20 -9.08 6.70
CA GLY A 94 7.94 -9.89 7.89
C GLY A 94 9.04 -9.79 8.93
N GLU A 95 10.30 -9.75 8.51
CA GLU A 95 11.45 -9.59 9.40
C GLU A 95 11.54 -8.18 10.00
N GLN A 96 11.00 -7.17 9.31
CA GLN A 96 10.92 -5.79 9.83
C GLN A 96 9.95 -5.64 10.99
N ARG A 97 8.97 -6.54 11.13
CA ARG A 97 8.02 -6.53 12.26
C ARG A 97 8.70 -6.74 13.60
N ALA A 98 9.89 -7.34 13.64
CA ALA A 98 10.67 -7.52 14.87
C ALA A 98 11.20 -6.20 15.47
N LEU A 99 11.08 -5.08 14.75
CA LEU A 99 11.33 -3.73 15.27
C LEU A 99 10.12 -3.13 15.98
N ALA A 100 8.95 -3.76 15.89
CA ALA A 100 7.84 -3.41 16.76
C ALA A 100 8.22 -3.84 18.18
N GLU A 101 8.22 -2.88 19.10
CA GLU A 101 8.55 -3.10 20.50
C GLU A 101 7.74 -4.29 21.02
N PRO A 102 8.39 -5.33 21.57
CA PRO A 102 7.67 -6.43 22.18
C PRO A 102 6.73 -5.85 23.23
N VAL A 103 5.43 -6.08 23.09
CA VAL A 103 4.49 -5.77 24.17
C VAL A 103 4.86 -6.71 25.30
N GLU A 104 5.58 -6.18 26.29
CA GLU A 104 5.97 -6.94 27.46
C GLU A 104 4.68 -7.43 28.12
N PRO A 105 4.52 -8.75 28.27
CA PRO A 105 3.30 -9.28 28.85
C PRO A 105 3.22 -8.80 30.29
N VAL A 106 2.16 -8.04 30.62
CA VAL A 106 1.89 -7.61 31.99
C VAL A 106 1.95 -8.86 32.87
N THR A 107 2.93 -8.87 33.77
CA THR A 107 3.24 -10.06 34.55
C THR A 107 2.15 -10.27 35.60
N ALA A 108 1.94 -11.53 35.99
CA ALA A 108 0.92 -11.86 37.01
C ALA A 108 1.16 -11.15 38.35
N ASP A 109 2.40 -10.73 38.62
CA ASP A 109 2.75 -9.94 39.80
C ASP A 109 2.29 -8.48 39.69
N GLU A 110 2.38 -7.86 38.51
CA GLU A 110 1.87 -6.50 38.26
C GLU A 110 0.34 -6.44 38.31
N LEU A 111 -0.34 -7.52 37.89
CA LEU A 111 -1.80 -7.67 38.01
C LEU A 111 -2.26 -8.04 39.43
N SER A 112 -1.33 -8.18 40.38
CA SER A 112 -1.68 -8.48 41.78
C SER A 112 -2.51 -7.34 42.37
N PRO A 113 -3.61 -7.63 43.10
CA PRO A 113 -4.49 -6.61 43.68
C PRO A 113 -3.74 -5.55 44.48
N ARG A 114 -2.68 -5.95 45.19
CA ARG A 114 -1.86 -5.05 46.03
C ARG A 114 -1.10 -4.01 45.20
N ASN A 115 -0.65 -4.39 44.00
CA ASN A 115 0.13 -3.52 43.13
C ASN A 115 -0.79 -2.60 42.31
N VAL A 116 -1.96 -3.11 41.89
CA VAL A 116 -3.01 -2.30 41.24
C VAL A 116 -3.58 -1.25 42.19
N GLU A 117 -3.85 -1.61 43.45
CA GLU A 117 -4.30 -0.68 44.48
C GLU A 117 -3.25 0.39 44.82
N ALA A 118 -1.96 0.03 44.80
CA ALA A 118 -0.87 0.96 45.03
C ALA A 118 -0.66 1.97 43.88
N GLU A 119 -0.91 1.55 42.63
CA GLU A 119 -0.88 2.42 41.45
C GLU A 119 -2.05 3.42 41.45
N VAL A 120 -3.26 2.96 41.80
CA VAL A 120 -4.48 3.80 41.86
C VAL A 120 -4.44 4.83 43.01
N ALA A 121 -3.64 4.56 44.04
CA ALA A 121 -3.48 5.45 45.19
C ALA A 121 -2.42 6.56 44.98
N ARG A 122 -1.72 6.58 43.84
CA ARG A 122 -0.79 7.65 43.43
C ARG A 122 -1.46 8.66 42.50
#